data_AF-A0AAV5EDL6-F1
#
_entry.id   AF-A0AAV5EDL6-F1
#
_cell.length_a   1.000
_cell.length_b   1.000
_cell.length_c   1.000
_cell.angle_alpha   90.00
_cell.angle_beta   90.00
_cell.angle_gamma   90.00
#
_symmetry.space_group_name_H-M   'P 1'
#
loop_
_entity.id
_entity.type
_entity.pdbx_description
1 polymer ?
#
loop_
_entity_poly.entity_id
_entity_poly.type
_entity_poly.pdbx_seq_one_letter_code
_entity_poly.pdbx_strand_id
1 'polypeptide(L)'
;MKESGTEGVIRIDDMEAQVFKDLLHFVYTDSLPKLKKDGEEEDVMSQHLLVAADRYNLERLKLICEEKLSRYIDVGTVATILTLAEQHHCHGLKKACFSFLSSSAILKAVMATDGFDYLCKSCPSIMKELITMLNT
;
A
#
# COMPACT_ATOMS: atom_id res chain seq x y z
N MET A 1 -17.40 -30.53 -17.24
CA MET A 1 -17.55 -29.84 -15.95
C MET A 1 -18.88 -29.11 -16.02
N LYS A 2 -19.82 -29.42 -15.11
CA LYS A 2 -21.19 -28.90 -15.15
C LYS A 2 -21.23 -27.73 -14.17
N GLU A 3 -21.33 -26.51 -14.67
CA GLU A 3 -21.59 -25.34 -13.83
C GLU A 3 -23.02 -25.52 -13.28
N SER A 4 -23.11 -25.97 -12.02
CA SER A 4 -24.38 -25.99 -11.31
C SER A 4 -24.74 -24.53 -11.01
N GLY A 5 -25.69 -24.00 -11.79
CA GLY A 5 -26.23 -22.66 -11.64
C GLY A 5 -26.96 -22.48 -10.31
N THR A 6 -26.21 -22.14 -9.27
CA THR A 6 -26.71 -21.24 -8.25
C THR A 6 -26.38 -19.83 -8.72
N GLU A 7 -27.39 -18.97 -8.88
CA GLU A 7 -27.20 -17.52 -8.94
C GLU A 7 -26.54 -17.08 -7.62
N GLY A 8 -25.22 -17.23 -7.56
CA GLY A 8 -24.41 -16.97 -6.37
C GLY A 8 -24.10 -15.49 -6.33
N VAL A 9 -24.93 -14.72 -5.64
CA VAL A 9 -24.60 -13.33 -5.33
C VAL A 9 -23.46 -13.31 -4.32
N ILE A 10 -22.29 -12.83 -4.75
CA ILE A 10 -21.14 -12.58 -3.87
C ILE A 10 -21.24 -11.14 -3.38
N ARG A 11 -21.34 -10.96 -2.06
CA ARG A 11 -21.34 -9.63 -1.41
C ARG A 11 -19.91 -9.23 -1.05
N ILE A 12 -19.58 -7.97 -1.33
CA ILE A 12 -18.30 -7.35 -1.01
C ILE A 12 -18.62 -6.05 -0.27
N ASP A 13 -18.45 -6.07 1.05
CA ASP A 13 -18.86 -4.97 1.93
C ASP A 13 -17.67 -4.10 2.38
N ASP A 14 -16.45 -4.59 2.23
CA ASP A 14 -15.22 -3.98 2.77
C ASP A 14 -14.32 -3.39 1.68
N MET A 15 -14.92 -2.98 0.57
CA MET A 15 -14.22 -2.34 -0.53
C MET A 15 -15.10 -1.29 -1.19
N GLU A 16 -14.52 -0.14 -1.50
CA GLU A 16 -15.19 0.87 -2.29
C GLU A 16 -15.49 0.34 -3.70
N ALA A 17 -16.66 0.71 -4.22
CA ALA A 17 -17.11 0.26 -5.54
C ALA A 17 -16.14 0.63 -6.67
N GLN A 18 -15.46 1.78 -6.55
CA GLN A 18 -14.48 2.22 -7.54
C GLN A 18 -13.20 1.36 -7.51
N VAL A 19 -12.69 1.05 -6.32
CA VAL A 19 -11.53 0.15 -6.15
C VAL A 19 -11.82 -1.23 -6.73
N PHE A 20 -13.01 -1.78 -6.43
CA PHE A 20 -13.41 -3.08 -6.96
C PHE A 20 -13.57 -3.07 -8.49
N LYS A 21 -14.10 -1.98 -9.04
CA LYS A 21 -14.21 -1.80 -10.49
C LYS A 21 -12.82 -1.78 -11.16
N ASP A 22 -11.85 -1.12 -10.57
CA ASP A 22 -10.49 -1.05 -11.10
C ASP A 22 -9.76 -2.39 -10.96
N LEU A 23 -9.99 -3.11 -9.86
CA LEU A 23 -9.53 -4.49 -9.68
C LEU A 23 -10.11 -5.41 -10.75
N LEU A 24 -11.42 -5.38 -11.00
CA LEU A 24 -12.05 -6.16 -12.06
C LEU A 24 -11.50 -5.78 -13.42
N HIS A 25 -11.31 -4.48 -13.70
CA HIS A 25 -10.71 -4.05 -14.94
C HIS A 25 -9.32 -4.69 -15.13
N PHE A 26 -8.47 -4.66 -14.11
CA PHE A 26 -7.17 -5.32 -14.15
C PHE A 26 -7.28 -6.84 -14.37
N VAL A 27 -8.20 -7.53 -13.69
CA VAL A 27 -8.40 -8.98 -13.86
C VAL A 27 -8.75 -9.34 -15.31
N TYR A 28 -9.54 -8.51 -15.99
CA TYR A 28 -10.00 -8.77 -17.35
C TYR A 28 -9.06 -8.22 -18.45
N THR A 29 -8.31 -7.16 -18.19
CA THR A 29 -7.51 -6.46 -19.21
C THR A 29 -6.01 -6.46 -18.94
N ASP A 30 -5.59 -6.92 -17.76
CA ASP A 30 -4.21 -6.94 -17.31
C ASP A 30 -3.54 -5.55 -17.28
N SER A 31 -4.39 -4.52 -17.18
CA SER A 31 -4.01 -3.11 -17.18
C SER A 31 -4.85 -2.32 -16.18
N LEU A 32 -4.30 -1.25 -15.62
CA LEU A 32 -5.09 -0.33 -14.80
C LEU A 32 -5.67 0.79 -15.66
N PRO A 33 -6.93 1.21 -15.39
CA PRO A 33 -7.44 2.40 -16.01
C PRO A 33 -6.56 3.60 -15.60
N LYS A 34 -6.48 4.61 -16.47
CA LYS A 34 -5.77 5.84 -16.12
C LYS A 34 -6.47 6.47 -14.93
N LEU A 35 -5.88 6.32 -13.75
CA LEU A 35 -6.29 7.03 -12.54
C LEU A 35 -6.27 8.53 -12.87
N LYS A 36 -7.31 9.25 -12.45
CA LYS A 36 -7.40 10.69 -12.72
C LYS A 36 -6.18 11.38 -12.11
N LYS A 37 -5.61 12.34 -12.84
CA LYS A 37 -4.28 12.94 -12.60
C LYS A 37 -4.26 13.97 -11.46
N ASP A 38 -5.07 13.80 -10.43
CA ASP A 38 -5.03 14.66 -9.26
C ASP A 38 -4.27 13.86 -8.19
N GLY A 39 -2.99 14.20 -7.99
CA GLY A 39 -1.99 13.31 -7.37
C GLY A 39 -2.34 12.76 -5.98
N GLU A 40 -3.12 13.49 -5.18
CA GLU A 40 -3.58 13.03 -3.85
C GLU A 40 -4.66 11.93 -3.95
N GLU A 41 -5.53 11.98 -4.97
CA GLU A 41 -6.52 10.92 -5.21
C GLU A 41 -5.85 9.64 -5.73
N GLU A 42 -4.73 9.77 -6.46
CA GLU A 42 -3.99 8.62 -6.99
C GLU A 42 -3.24 7.84 -5.90
N ASP A 43 -2.70 8.49 -4.88
CA ASP A 43 -2.11 7.85 -3.69
C ASP A 43 -3.16 6.99 -2.98
N VAL A 44 -4.25 7.61 -2.51
CA VAL A 44 -5.30 6.93 -1.75
C VAL A 44 -5.89 5.76 -2.53
N MET A 45 -6.15 5.94 -3.83
CA MET A 45 -6.63 4.86 -4.68
C MET A 45 -5.60 3.72 -4.80
N SER A 46 -4.31 4.04 -4.91
CA SER A 46 -3.24 3.03 -4.97
C SER A 46 -3.11 2.26 -3.65
N GLN A 47 -3.32 2.91 -2.49
CA GLN A 47 -3.37 2.25 -1.18
C GLN A 47 -4.52 1.25 -1.13
N HIS A 48 -5.75 1.67 -1.43
CA HIS A 48 -6.91 0.77 -1.41
C HIS A 48 -6.78 -0.38 -2.40
N LEU A 49 -6.22 -0.11 -3.58
CA LEU A 49 -6.01 -1.13 -4.59
C LEU A 49 -4.91 -2.12 -4.20
N LEU A 50 -3.88 -1.69 -3.47
CA LEU A 50 -2.89 -2.60 -2.89
C LEU A 50 -3.54 -3.55 -1.88
N VAL A 51 -4.37 -3.03 -0.96
CA VAL A 51 -5.13 -3.86 0.00
C VAL A 51 -6.00 -4.88 -0.72
N ALA A 52 -6.71 -4.44 -1.77
CA ALA A 52 -7.55 -5.32 -2.57
C ALA A 52 -6.71 -6.37 -3.34
N ALA A 53 -5.59 -5.98 -3.93
CA ALA A 53 -4.69 -6.88 -4.65
C ALA A 53 -4.14 -7.97 -3.73
N ASP A 54 -3.74 -7.61 -2.51
CA ASP A 54 -3.28 -8.55 -1.49
C ASP A 54 -4.40 -9.53 -1.08
N ARG A 55 -5.61 -9.00 -0.79
CA ARG A 55 -6.78 -9.80 -0.41
C ARG A 55 -7.15 -10.85 -1.47
N TYR A 56 -7.08 -10.50 -2.75
CA TYR A 56 -7.43 -11.38 -3.86
C TYR A 56 -6.20 -12.08 -4.48
N ASN A 57 -5.03 -11.99 -3.84
CA ASN A 57 -3.78 -12.62 -4.28
C ASN A 57 -3.37 -12.27 -5.72
N LEU A 58 -3.58 -11.02 -6.13
CA LEU A 58 -3.22 -10.46 -7.43
C LEU A 58 -1.81 -9.88 -7.40
N GLU A 59 -0.79 -10.75 -7.34
CA GLU A 59 0.60 -10.36 -7.08
C GLU A 59 1.13 -9.28 -8.03
N ARG A 60 0.84 -9.39 -9.33
CA ARG A 60 1.30 -8.38 -10.30
C ARG A 60 0.63 -7.01 -10.07
N LEU A 61 -0.64 -6.99 -9.70
CA LEU A 61 -1.33 -5.73 -9.38
C LEU A 61 -0.75 -5.11 -8.11
N LYS A 62 -0.45 -5.94 -7.10
CA LYS A 62 0.19 -5.53 -5.86
C LYS A 62 1.54 -4.85 -6.15
N LEU A 63 2.39 -5.45 -6.98
CA LEU A 63 3.66 -4.86 -7.41
C LEU A 63 3.49 -3.52 -8.14
N ILE A 64 2.48 -3.38 -9.00
CA ILE A 64 2.16 -2.11 -9.67
C ILE A 64 1.79 -1.04 -8.64
N CYS A 65 0.98 -1.39 -7.63
CA CYS A 65 0.60 -0.47 -6.57
C CYS A 65 1.81 -0.07 -5.71
N GLU A 66 2.71 -1.01 -5.39
CA GLU A 66 3.97 -0.72 -4.70
C GLU A 66 4.82 0.29 -5.49
N GLU A 67 4.97 0.09 -6.80
CA GLU A 67 5.74 1.01 -7.65
C GLU A 67 5.13 2.42 -7.64
N LYS A 68 3.79 2.53 -7.71
CA LYS A 68 3.11 3.81 -7.64
C LYS A 68 3.30 4.50 -6.29
N LEU A 69 3.02 3.80 -5.20
CA LEU A 69 3.13 4.34 -3.84
C LEU A 69 4.57 4.77 -3.50
N SER A 70 5.58 4.11 -4.08
CA SER A 70 6.97 4.51 -3.88
C SER A 70 7.27 5.95 -4.35
N ARG A 71 6.49 6.48 -5.30
CA ARG A 71 6.63 7.84 -5.84
C ARG A 71 6.00 8.90 -4.94
N TYR A 72 5.14 8.50 -4.01
CA TYR A 72 4.45 9.37 -3.07
C TYR A 72 5.07 9.38 -1.68
N ILE A 73 6.24 8.75 -1.50
CA ILE A 73 6.95 8.73 -0.21
C ILE A 73 7.49 10.13 0.08
N ASP A 74 6.95 10.76 1.12
CA ASP A 74 7.43 12.02 1.68
C ASP A 74 7.37 12.00 3.22
N VAL A 75 7.69 13.13 3.86
CA VAL A 75 7.73 13.23 5.33
C VAL A 75 6.35 12.99 5.98
N GLY A 76 5.26 13.37 5.33
CA GLY A 76 3.89 13.21 5.83
C GLY A 76 3.30 11.84 5.52
N THR A 77 3.67 11.22 4.41
CA THR A 77 3.07 9.96 3.93
C THR A 77 3.85 8.71 4.31
N VAL A 78 5.16 8.81 4.55
CA VAL A 78 6.04 7.63 4.75
C VAL A 78 5.57 6.74 5.90
N ALA A 79 5.04 7.30 6.98
CA ALA A 79 4.55 6.51 8.10
C ALA A 79 3.33 5.64 7.71
N THR A 80 2.40 6.22 6.95
CA THR A 80 1.21 5.51 6.45
C THR A 80 1.59 4.44 5.42
N ILE A 81 2.42 4.81 4.44
CA ILE A 81 2.90 3.90 3.39
C ILE A 81 3.71 2.74 4.00
N LEU A 82 4.57 3.01 4.97
CA LEU A 82 5.35 1.99 5.67
C LEU A 82 4.48 1.05 6.52
N THR A 83 3.45 1.58 7.18
CA THR A 83 2.46 0.77 7.90
C THR A 83 1.76 -0.20 6.94
N LEU A 84 1.29 0.33 5.81
CA LEU A 84 0.61 -0.44 4.78
C LEU A 84 1.53 -1.50 4.16
N ALA A 85 2.81 -1.16 3.93
CA ALA A 85 3.79 -2.10 3.41
C ALA A 85 4.07 -3.26 4.38
N GLU A 86 4.11 -3.00 5.69
CA GLU A 86 4.25 -4.06 6.70
C GLU A 86 3.01 -4.96 6.77
N GLN A 87 1.82 -4.35 6.84
CA GLN A 87 0.54 -5.07 6.97
C GLN A 87 0.27 -6.01 5.80
N HIS A 88 0.67 -5.61 4.59
CA HIS A 88 0.45 -6.37 3.36
C HIS A 88 1.72 -7.05 2.85
N HIS A 89 2.78 -7.15 3.65
CA HIS A 89 4.02 -7.86 3.29
C HIS A 89 4.67 -7.38 1.97
N CYS A 90 4.59 -6.08 1.69
CA CYS A 90 5.19 -5.44 0.51
C CYS A 90 6.66 -5.10 0.77
N HIS A 91 7.53 -6.08 0.57
CA HIS A 91 8.96 -5.93 0.86
C HIS A 91 9.65 -4.84 0.02
N GLY A 92 9.25 -4.67 -1.25
CA GLY A 92 9.80 -3.66 -2.14
C GLY A 92 9.49 -2.24 -1.64
N LEU A 93 8.22 -1.99 -1.36
CA LEU A 93 7.73 -0.72 -0.82
C LEU A 93 8.32 -0.41 0.57
N LYS A 94 8.41 -1.40 1.46
CA LYS A 94 9.06 -1.25 2.77
C LYS A 94 10.52 -0.83 2.64
N LYS A 95 11.27 -1.46 1.72
CA LYS A 95 12.67 -1.10 1.44
C LYS A 95 12.79 0.32 0.90
N ALA A 96 11.88 0.77 0.04
CA ALA A 96 11.86 2.15 -0.45
C ALA A 96 11.64 3.16 0.69
N CYS A 97 10.72 2.86 1.62
CA CYS A 97 10.49 3.68 2.81
C CYS A 97 11.75 3.77 3.69
N PHE A 98 12.42 2.64 3.95
CA PHE A 98 13.66 2.64 4.73
C PHE A 98 14.79 3.40 4.04
N SER A 99 14.89 3.28 2.71
CA SER A 99 15.86 4.08 1.93
C SER A 99 15.60 5.57 2.08
N PHE A 100 14.33 6.02 2.12
CA PHE A 100 13.98 7.42 2.34
C PHE A 100 14.33 7.88 3.77
N LEU A 101 14.07 7.03 4.77
CA LEU A 101 14.37 7.29 6.18
C LEU A 101 15.85 7.19 6.55
N SER A 102 16.72 6.79 5.62
CA SER A 102 18.17 6.66 5.85
C SER A 102 18.84 8.00 6.20
N SER A 103 18.28 9.13 5.79
CA SER A 103 18.77 10.46 6.16
C SER A 103 18.35 10.85 7.57
N SER A 104 19.31 11.15 8.44
CA SER A 104 19.04 11.60 9.81
C SER A 104 18.14 12.84 9.88
N ALA A 105 18.24 13.75 8.90
CA ALA A 105 17.39 14.94 8.84
C ALA A 105 15.93 14.58 8.52
N ILE A 106 15.72 13.69 7.54
CA ILE A 106 14.39 13.20 7.15
C ILE A 106 13.78 12.41 8.30
N LEU A 107 14.55 11.50 8.90
CA LEU A 107 14.09 10.71 10.03
C LEU A 107 13.61 11.60 11.18
N LYS A 108 14.39 12.61 11.57
CA LYS A 108 13.98 13.56 12.61
C LYS A 108 12.70 14.31 12.26
N ALA A 109 12.54 14.71 11.00
CA ALA A 109 11.32 15.38 10.53
C ALA A 109 10.11 14.44 10.62
N VAL A 110 10.25 13.19 10.20
CA VAL A 110 9.19 12.17 10.28
C VAL A 110 8.84 11.84 11.72
N MET A 111 9.84 11.69 12.61
CA MET A 111 9.62 11.44 14.04
C MET A 111 8.86 12.57 14.74
N ALA A 112 8.84 13.77 14.18
CA ALA A 112 8.06 14.89 14.71
C ALA A 112 6.59 14.90 14.21
N THR A 113 6.21 13.96 13.35
CA THR A 113 4.83 13.84 12.84
C THR A 113 4.00 12.89 13.69
N ASP A 114 2.71 13.20 13.84
CA ASP A 114 1.75 12.31 14.51
C ASP A 114 1.65 10.93 13.84
N GLY A 115 1.91 10.86 12.52
CA GLY A 115 1.91 9.62 11.76
C GLY A 115 2.97 8.62 12.25
N PHE A 116 4.13 9.09 12.69
CA PHE A 116 5.18 8.23 13.22
C PHE A 116 4.83 7.64 14.59
N ASP A 117 4.13 8.40 15.44
CA ASP A 117 3.61 7.90 16.72
C ASP A 117 2.57 6.79 16.49
N TYR A 118 1.74 6.91 15.46
CA TYR A 118 0.81 5.86 15.06
C TYR A 118 1.53 4.62 14.54
N LEU A 119 2.56 4.78 13.71
CA LEU A 119 3.41 3.68 13.22
C LEU A 119 4.03 2.90 14.38
N CYS A 120 4.57 3.60 15.39
CA CYS A 120 5.17 2.98 16.58
C CYS A 120 4.18 2.10 17.36
N LYS A 121 2.91 2.51 17.43
CA LYS A 121 1.84 1.78 18.13
C LYS A 121 1.33 0.60 17.31
N SER A 122 1.19 0.79 16.00
CA SER A 122 0.59 -0.20 15.10
C SER A 122 1.54 -1.32 14.73
N CYS A 123 2.84 -1.02 14.57
CA CYS A 123 3.83 -1.97 14.08
C CYS A 123 5.17 -1.86 14.86
N PRO A 124 5.26 -2.41 16.08
CA PRO A 124 6.48 -2.36 16.88
C PRO A 124 7.69 -3.09 16.27
N SER A 125 7.45 -4.05 15.36
CA SER A 125 8.49 -4.76 14.59
C SER A 125 9.34 -3.80 13.77
N ILE A 126 8.68 -2.88 13.06
CA ILE A 126 9.30 -1.90 12.18
C ILE A 126 10.29 -1.02 12.96
N MET A 127 9.97 -0.66 14.20
CA MET A 127 10.86 0.15 15.04
C MET A 127 12.17 -0.58 15.36
N LYS A 128 12.11 -1.88 15.63
CA LYS A 128 13.33 -2.68 15.85
C LYS A 128 14.17 -2.72 14.59
N GLU A 129 13.54 -2.89 13.43
CA GLU A 129 14.23 -2.92 12.14
C GLU A 129 14.87 -1.57 11.78
N LEU A 130 14.17 -0.46 12.00
CA LEU A 130 14.70 0.90 11.80
C LEU A 130 15.93 1.15 12.67
N ILE A 131 15.89 0.75 13.95
CA ILE A 131 17.05 0.87 14.85
C ILE A 131 18.23 0.03 14.34
N THR A 132 17.97 -1.20 13.86
CA THR A 132 19.06 -2.02 13.29
C THR A 132 19.65 -1.41 12.02
N MET A 133 18.84 -0.80 11.15
CA MET A 133 19.31 -0.15 9.92
C MET A 133 20.19 1.07 10.19
N LEU A 134 19.89 1.83 11.24
CA LEU A 134 20.67 3.03 11.61
C LEU A 134 21.99 2.73 12.32
N ASN A 135 22.15 1.51 12.87
CA ASN A 135 23.33 1.07 13.59
C ASN A 135 24.34 0.30 12.72
N THR A 136 24.01 0.08 11.44
CA THR A 136 24.87 -0.57 10.43
C THR A 136 25.40 0.45 9.44
#